data_AF-A0A090G2B2-F1
#
_entry.id   AF-A0A090G2B2-F1
#
_cell.length_a   1.000
_cell.length_b   1.000
_cell.length_c   1.000
_cell.angle_alpha   90.00
_cell.angle_beta   90.00
_cell.angle_gamma   90.00
#
_symmetry.space_group_name_H-M   'P 1'
#
loop_
_entity.id
_entity.type
_entity.pdbx_description
1 polymer ?
#
loop_
_entity_poly.entity_id
_entity_poly.type
_entity_poly.pdbx_seq_one_letter_code
_entity_poly.pdbx_strand_id
1 'polypeptide(L)'
;MRGVARNFFTLAIIYSLYGMALGIHMAISQDHGQMPTHAHTMVAGWLMSAVFAFFYHLFPAVAGKRLAVIHFWLTAISGIGLLVGLYILLAGNPAIEPLLGISSLAFYAGMLLFAFIALPAIWRS
;
A
#
# COMPACT_ATOMS: atom_id res chain seq x y z
N MET A 1 6.65 -16.65 -7.51
CA MET A 1 6.94 -15.19 -7.49
C MET A 1 8.38 -14.95 -7.02
N ARG A 2 9.17 -14.08 -7.66
CA ARG A 2 10.54 -13.70 -7.28
C ARG A 2 10.73 -12.17 -7.35
N GLY A 3 11.75 -11.62 -6.69
CA GLY A 3 12.08 -10.19 -6.73
C GLY A 3 10.96 -9.29 -6.16
N VAL A 4 10.69 -8.16 -6.83
CA VAL A 4 9.68 -7.17 -6.42
C VAL A 4 8.27 -7.76 -6.27
N ALA A 5 7.91 -8.76 -7.11
CA ALA A 5 6.62 -9.43 -7.00
C ALA A 5 6.47 -10.15 -5.65
N ARG A 6 7.53 -10.84 -5.19
CA ARG A 6 7.53 -11.48 -3.86
C ARG A 6 7.43 -10.44 -2.76
N ASN A 7 8.16 -9.34 -2.87
CA ASN A 7 8.17 -8.30 -1.84
C ASN A 7 6.80 -7.63 -1.69
N PHE A 8 6.12 -7.29 -2.80
CA PHE A 8 4.76 -6.77 -2.77
C PHE A 8 3.76 -7.77 -2.19
N PHE A 9 3.90 -9.07 -2.49
CA PHE A 9 3.00 -10.08 -1.94
C PHE A 9 3.21 -10.27 -0.43
N THR A 10 4.47 -10.25 0.02
CA THR A 10 4.79 -10.23 1.46
C THR A 10 4.18 -9.02 2.15
N LEU A 11 4.31 -7.83 1.55
CA LEU A 11 3.71 -6.60 2.09
C LEU A 11 2.18 -6.68 2.15
N ALA A 12 1.55 -7.24 1.12
CA ALA A 12 0.10 -7.48 1.11
C ALA A 12 -0.32 -8.31 2.32
N ILE A 13 0.30 -9.48 2.52
CA ILE A 13 0.01 -10.37 3.66
C ILE A 13 0.11 -9.62 4.98
N ILE A 14 1.20 -8.87 5.19
CA ILE A 14 1.40 -8.06 6.40
C ILE A 14 0.23 -7.09 6.58
N TYR A 15 -0.15 -6.33 5.55
CA TYR A 15 -1.29 -5.42 5.65
C TYR A 15 -2.60 -6.12 5.96
N SER A 16 -2.89 -7.30 5.41
CA SER A 16 -4.13 -8.00 5.80
C SER A 16 -4.16 -8.44 7.24
N LEU A 17 -3.03 -8.90 7.78
CA LEU A 17 -2.99 -9.35 9.17
C LEU A 17 -3.32 -8.16 10.09
N TYR A 18 -2.71 -7.00 9.84
CA TYR A 18 -3.00 -5.78 10.59
C TYR A 18 -4.42 -5.24 10.32
N GLY A 19 -4.86 -5.23 9.07
CA GLY A 19 -6.18 -4.73 8.68
C GLY A 19 -7.31 -5.57 9.28
N MET A 20 -7.21 -6.90 9.22
CA MET A 20 -8.15 -7.81 9.86
C MET A 20 -8.12 -7.69 11.38
N ALA A 21 -6.92 -7.60 11.99
CA ALA A 21 -6.81 -7.40 13.44
C ALA A 21 -7.51 -6.10 13.89
N LEU A 22 -7.32 -5.00 13.16
CA LEU A 22 -8.02 -3.73 13.44
C LEU A 22 -9.53 -3.86 13.24
N GLY A 23 -9.98 -4.57 12.20
CA GLY A 23 -11.40 -4.84 11.96
C GLY A 23 -12.05 -5.64 13.10
N ILE A 24 -11.37 -6.69 13.56
CA ILE A 24 -11.81 -7.50 14.70
C ILE A 24 -11.84 -6.64 15.99
N HIS A 25 -10.82 -5.82 16.22
CA HIS A 25 -10.78 -4.92 17.37
C HIS A 25 -11.99 -3.98 17.38
N MET A 26 -12.28 -3.30 16.27
CA MET A 26 -13.44 -2.41 16.15
C MET A 26 -14.77 -3.16 16.36
N ALA A 27 -14.88 -4.39 15.87
CA ALA A 27 -16.07 -5.22 16.07
C ALA A 27 -16.25 -5.61 17.54
N ILE A 28 -15.18 -5.95 18.26
CA ILE A 28 -15.24 -6.31 19.69
C ILE A 28 -15.53 -5.09 20.56
N SER A 29 -14.87 -3.96 20.30
CA SER A 29 -15.01 -2.74 21.10
C SER A 29 -16.27 -1.93 20.78
N GLN A 30 -16.91 -2.19 19.63
CA GLN A 30 -17.97 -1.37 19.03
C GLN A 30 -17.54 0.07 18.68
N ASP A 31 -16.25 0.39 18.80
CA ASP A 31 -15.67 1.67 18.41
C ASP A 31 -15.16 1.60 16.97
N HIS A 32 -15.81 2.36 16.09
CA HIS A 32 -15.51 2.43 14.67
C HIS A 32 -14.72 3.68 14.28
N GLY A 33 -14.12 4.40 15.25
CA GLY A 33 -13.31 5.59 14.98
C GLY A 33 -12.13 5.36 14.03
N GLN A 34 -11.62 4.12 13.98
CA GLN A 34 -10.54 3.71 13.08
C GLN A 34 -11.01 3.07 11.76
N MET A 35 -12.30 3.18 11.42
CA MET A 35 -12.86 2.64 10.17
C MET A 35 -12.08 3.10 8.93
N PRO A 36 -11.69 4.39 8.78
CA PRO A 36 -10.89 4.82 7.63
C PRO A 36 -9.53 4.12 7.57
N THR A 37 -8.83 3.97 8.70
CA THR A 37 -7.54 3.26 8.78
C THR A 37 -7.68 1.81 8.36
N HIS A 38 -8.72 1.10 8.84
CA HIS A 38 -9.03 -0.26 8.44
C HIS A 38 -9.27 -0.38 6.93
N ALA A 39 -10.14 0.48 6.38
CA ALA A 39 -10.48 0.47 4.96
C ALA A 39 -9.24 0.71 4.07
N HIS A 40 -8.39 1.68 4.41
CA HIS A 40 -7.15 1.94 3.67
C HIS A 40 -6.14 0.80 3.82
N THR A 41 -6.07 0.17 4.99
CA THR A 41 -5.19 -0.99 5.20
C THR A 41 -5.62 -2.18 4.33
N MET A 42 -6.93 -2.44 4.22
CA MET A 42 -7.46 -3.53 3.41
C MET A 42 -7.38 -3.27 1.90
N VAL A 43 -7.70 -2.05 1.46
CA VAL A 43 -7.74 -1.71 0.02
C VAL A 43 -6.38 -1.25 -0.49
N ALA A 44 -5.83 -0.16 0.05
CA ALA A 44 -4.56 0.40 -0.41
C ALA A 44 -3.36 -0.46 0.03
N GLY A 45 -3.43 -1.02 1.25
CA GLY A 45 -2.42 -1.94 1.75
C GLY A 45 -2.50 -3.32 1.10
N TRP A 46 -3.45 -4.16 1.52
CA TRP A 46 -3.56 -5.55 1.08
C TRP A 46 -3.89 -5.68 -0.42
N LEU A 47 -5.04 -5.15 -0.86
CA LEU A 47 -5.55 -5.46 -2.20
C LEU A 47 -4.65 -4.88 -3.29
N MET A 48 -4.26 -3.62 -3.16
CA MET A 48 -3.42 -2.97 -4.18
C MET A 48 -1.99 -3.56 -4.21
N SER A 49 -1.39 -3.87 -3.05
CA SER A 49 -0.07 -4.55 -3.03
C SER A 49 -0.15 -5.94 -3.68
N ALA A 50 -1.23 -6.68 -3.46
CA ALA A 50 -1.45 -7.96 -4.12
C ALA A 50 -1.58 -7.80 -5.65
N VAL A 51 -2.32 -6.78 -6.12
CA VAL A 51 -2.41 -6.45 -7.55
C VAL A 51 -1.03 -6.15 -8.14
N PHE A 52 -0.21 -5.33 -7.47
CA PHE A 52 1.16 -5.05 -7.92
C PHE A 52 2.03 -6.30 -7.95
N ALA A 53 1.92 -7.17 -6.94
CA ALA A 53 2.63 -8.44 -6.90
C ALA A 53 2.28 -9.34 -8.10
N PHE A 54 0.99 -9.51 -8.39
CA PHE A 54 0.54 -10.30 -9.53
C PHE A 54 0.96 -9.67 -10.86
N PHE A 55 0.85 -8.35 -11.00
CA PHE A 55 1.33 -7.64 -12.18
C PHE A 55 2.83 -7.93 -12.44
N TYR A 56 3.69 -7.70 -11.45
CA TYR A 56 5.12 -7.98 -11.62
C TYR A 56 5.45 -9.46 -11.76
N HIS A 57 4.58 -10.35 -11.28
CA HIS A 57 4.74 -11.79 -11.53
C HIS A 57 4.45 -12.15 -13.00
N LEU A 58 3.40 -11.56 -13.59
CA LEU A 58 2.96 -11.79 -14.96
C LEU A 58 3.86 -11.10 -16.00
N PHE A 59 4.46 -9.97 -15.65
CA PHE A 59 5.35 -9.21 -16.53
C PHE A 59 6.81 -9.21 -16.02
N PRO A 60 7.53 -10.36 -16.10
CA PRO A 60 8.87 -10.51 -15.52
C PRO A 60 9.90 -9.55 -16.15
N ALA A 61 9.73 -9.17 -17.42
CA ALA A 61 10.63 -8.26 -18.13
C ALA A 61 10.67 -6.83 -17.52
N VAL A 62 9.56 -6.36 -16.93
CA VAL A 62 9.52 -5.07 -16.22
C VAL A 62 9.85 -5.23 -14.74
N ALA A 63 9.56 -6.40 -14.15
CA ALA A 63 9.88 -6.69 -12.75
C ALA A 63 11.38 -6.68 -12.46
N GLY A 64 12.23 -7.00 -13.44
CA GLY A 64 13.69 -6.95 -13.31
C GLY A 64 14.31 -5.54 -13.38
N LYS A 65 13.51 -4.50 -13.67
CA LYS A 65 14.02 -3.13 -13.85
C LYS A 65 14.14 -2.38 -12.53
N ARG A 66 15.12 -1.48 -12.43
CA ARG A 66 15.32 -0.58 -11.27
C ARG A 66 14.07 0.19 -10.90
N LEU A 67 13.28 0.59 -11.89
CA LEU A 67 12.05 1.36 -11.69
C LEU A 67 10.98 0.59 -10.90
N ALA A 68 10.92 -0.74 -11.04
CA ALA A 68 10.02 -1.58 -10.26
C ALA A 68 10.45 -1.67 -8.78
N VAL A 69 11.76 -1.65 -8.51
CA VAL A 69 12.31 -1.60 -7.15
C VAL A 69 12.02 -0.25 -6.49
N ILE A 70 12.17 0.85 -7.23
CA ILE A 70 11.80 2.20 -6.76
C ILE A 70 10.30 2.26 -6.44
N HIS A 71 9.46 1.74 -7.34
CA HIS A 71 8.02 1.67 -7.12
C HIS A 71 7.67 0.88 -5.84
N PHE A 72 8.33 -0.27 -5.60
CA PHE A 72 8.14 -1.03 -4.37
C PHE A 72 8.46 -0.22 -3.12
N TRP A 73 9.65 0.36 -3.03
CA TRP A 73 10.05 1.08 -1.82
C TRP A 73 9.26 2.37 -1.60
N LEU A 74 8.96 3.11 -2.67
CA LEU A 74 8.11 4.29 -2.60
C LEU A 74 6.74 3.93 -2.04
N THR A 75 6.09 2.88 -2.57
CA THR A 75 4.77 2.43 -2.12
C THR A 75 4.80 1.88 -0.69
N ALA A 76 5.82 1.09 -0.34
CA ALA A 76 5.93 0.50 1.00
C ALA A 76 6.11 1.57 2.09
N ILE A 77 7.05 2.50 1.89
CA ILE A 77 7.34 3.56 2.88
C ILE A 77 6.15 4.51 3.00
N SER A 78 5.63 4.99 1.87
CA SER A 78 4.49 5.91 1.88
C SER A 78 3.21 5.26 2.38
N GLY A 79 2.96 3.98 2.07
CA GLY A 79 1.82 3.23 2.57
C GLY A 79 1.85 3.06 4.09
N ILE A 80 3.02 2.71 4.66
CA ILE A 80 3.19 2.64 6.12
C ILE A 80 2.96 4.02 6.75
N GLY A 81 3.55 5.08 6.19
CA GLY A 81 3.35 6.45 6.67
C GLY A 81 1.89 6.90 6.63
N LEU A 82 1.15 6.54 5.58
CA LEU A 82 -0.27 6.84 5.42
C LEU A 82 -1.10 6.14 6.51
N LEU A 83 -0.87 4.84 6.74
CA LEU A 83 -1.66 4.09 7.71
C LEU A 83 -1.36 4.49 9.16
N VAL A 84 -0.08 4.69 9.50
CA VAL A 84 0.33 5.18 10.82
C VAL A 84 -0.20 6.60 11.04
N GLY A 85 -0.10 7.46 10.01
CA GLY A 85 -0.62 8.82 10.05
C GLY A 85 -2.13 8.86 10.29
N LEU A 86 -2.90 8.05 9.56
CA LEU A 86 -4.35 7.93 9.76
C LEU A 86 -4.69 7.45 11.17
N TYR A 87 -3.99 6.40 11.65
CA TYR A 87 -4.25 5.86 12.97
C TYR A 87 -4.06 6.90 14.08
N ILE A 88 -2.94 7.64 14.04
CA ILE A 88 -2.62 8.68 15.03
C ILE A 88 -3.58 9.87 14.92
N LEU A 89 -3.92 10.29 13.69
CA LEU A 89 -4.84 11.40 13.46
C LEU A 89 -6.21 11.10 14.06
N LEU A 90 -6.75 9.91 13.76
CA LEU A 90 -8.06 9.46 14.23
C LEU A 90 -8.07 9.08 15.72
N ALA A 91 -6.89 8.89 16.33
CA ALA A 91 -6.73 8.81 17.77
C ALA A 91 -6.74 10.18 18.47
N GLY A 92 -6.95 11.29 17.72
CA GLY A 92 -7.11 12.63 18.27
C GLY A 92 -5.82 13.47 18.29
N ASN A 93 -4.79 13.08 17.54
CA ASN A 93 -3.54 13.85 17.46
C ASN A 93 -3.36 14.52 16.08
N PRO A 94 -3.86 15.76 15.88
CA PRO A 94 -3.80 16.45 14.60
C PRO A 94 -2.38 16.87 14.19
N ALA A 95 -1.41 16.86 15.10
CA ALA A 95 -0.03 17.24 14.76
C ALA A 95 0.64 16.29 13.73
N ILE A 96 0.07 15.10 13.50
CA ILE A 96 0.54 14.15 12.50
C ILE A 96 0.13 14.50 11.05
N GLU A 97 -0.80 15.45 10.86
CA GLU A 97 -1.36 15.81 9.55
C GLU A 97 -0.29 16.07 8.47
N PRO A 98 0.80 16.81 8.72
CA PRO A 98 1.83 17.03 7.69
C PRO A 98 2.47 15.73 7.20
N LEU A 99 2.76 14.80 8.11
CA LEU A 99 3.33 13.50 7.75
C LEU A 99 2.32 12.66 6.96
N LEU A 100 1.05 12.66 7.38
CA LEU A 100 -0.02 11.97 6.66
C LEU A 100 -0.18 12.53 5.24
N GLY A 101 -0.17 13.85 5.09
CA GLY A 101 -0.25 14.54 3.80
C GLY A 101 0.90 14.17 2.86
N ILE A 102 2.14 14.24 3.35
CA ILE A 102 3.34 13.84 2.59
C ILE A 102 3.28 12.36 2.18
N SER A 103 2.88 11.49 3.11
CA SER A 103 2.75 10.05 2.84
C SER A 103 1.68 9.78 1.78
N SER A 104 0.56 10.49 1.84
CA SER A 104 -0.52 10.37 0.85
C SER A 104 -0.08 10.81 -0.54
N LEU A 105 0.63 11.93 -0.66
CA LEU A 105 1.18 12.39 -1.94
C LEU A 105 2.25 11.44 -2.49
N ALA A 106 3.12 10.91 -1.63
CA ALA A 106 4.13 9.93 -2.03
C ALA A 106 3.50 8.61 -2.50
N PHE A 107 2.41 8.17 -1.86
CA PHE A 107 1.67 6.98 -2.26
C PHE A 107 0.97 7.18 -3.62
N TYR A 108 0.38 8.36 -3.84
CA TYR A 108 -0.16 8.75 -5.14
C TYR A 108 0.92 8.77 -6.23
N ALA A 109 2.10 9.32 -5.93
CA ALA A 109 3.25 9.24 -6.84
C ALA A 109 3.68 7.79 -7.13
N GLY A 110 3.56 6.90 -6.16
CA GLY A 110 3.74 5.45 -6.35
C GLY A 110 2.78 4.88 -7.40
N MET A 111 1.48 5.23 -7.33
CA MET A 111 0.49 4.80 -8.32
C MET A 111 0.76 5.39 -9.72
N LEU A 112 1.19 6.65 -9.81
CA LEU A 112 1.60 7.26 -11.08
C LEU A 112 2.80 6.53 -11.69
N LEU A 113 3.78 6.17 -10.86
CA LEU A 113 4.94 5.40 -11.28
C LEU A 113 4.54 4.00 -11.74
N PHE A 114 3.61 3.36 -11.04
CA PHE A 114 3.04 2.08 -11.48
C PHE A 114 2.38 2.21 -12.83
N ALA A 115 1.52 3.21 -13.06
CA ALA A 115 0.86 3.44 -14.34
C ALA A 115 1.88 3.64 -15.46
N PHE A 116 2.93 4.42 -15.22
CA PHE A 116 4.03 4.63 -16.17
C PHE A 116 4.77 3.33 -16.52
N ILE A 117 4.95 2.41 -15.56
CA ILE A 117 5.56 1.10 -15.80
C ILE A 117 4.59 0.15 -16.50
N ALA A 118 3.35 0.11 -16.04
CA ALA A 118 2.39 -0.94 -16.36
C ALA A 118 1.71 -0.74 -17.72
N LEU A 119 1.31 0.49 -18.04
CA LEU A 119 0.62 0.76 -19.31
C LEU A 119 1.49 0.35 -20.51
N PRO A 120 2.76 0.77 -20.66
CA PRO A 120 3.56 0.34 -21.80
C PRO A 120 3.81 -1.17 -21.84
N ALA A 121 3.80 -1.86 -20.69
CA ALA A 121 3.96 -3.30 -20.65
C ALA A 121 2.73 -4.02 -21.22
N ILE A 122 1.53 -3.55 -20.88
CA ILE A 122 0.25 -4.11 -21.32
C ILE A 122 0.00 -3.82 -22.81
N TRP A 123 0.21 -2.59 -23.26
CA TRP A 123 -0.09 -2.21 -24.65
C TRP A 123 0.93 -2.69 -25.68
N ARG A 124 2.08 -3.22 -25.24
CA ARG A 124 3.15 -3.76 -26.10
C ARG A 124 3.25 -5.28 -26.04
N SER A 125 2.40 -5.96 -25.25
CA SER A 125 2.37 -7.43 -25.15
C SER A 125 1.44 -8.06 -26.18
#